data_AF-A0A2S8RTF1-F1
#
_entry.id   AF-A0A2S8RTF1-F1
#
_cell.length_a   1.000
_cell.length_b   1.000
_cell.length_c   1.000
_cell.angle_alpha   90.00
_cell.angle_beta   90.00
_cell.angle_gamma   90.00
#
_symmetry.space_group_name_H-M   'P 1'
#
loop_
_entity.id
_entity.type
_entity.pdbx_description
1 polymer ?
#
loop_
_entity_poly.entity_id
_entity_poly.type
_entity_poly.pdbx_seq_one_letter_code
_entity_poly.pdbx_strand_id
1 'polypeptide(L)'
;MSTVRAAVCYGPAAPGVSNASNTVVGRPSAISTVTAHPVQFTLALTMGYHVGPLFIVQKRRAPVIHGGTLGGKRRRRREKRATPRWLTPAQKLEIRKLYLLAEALTEARGELWVVDHIVPLDGKLVCGLHVPWNMRVLHWLENSKKGWGTWPDMPFEQLELL
;
A
#
# COMPACT_ATOMS: atom_id res chain seq x y z
N MET A 1 15.29 45.09 11.19
CA MET A 1 14.99 43.68 10.86
C MET A 1 13.77 43.67 9.95
N SER A 2 14.03 43.48 8.66
CA SER A 2 13.06 43.55 7.57
C SER A 2 12.50 42.15 7.31
N THR A 3 11.17 42.03 7.24
CA THR A 3 10.51 40.90 6.56
C THR A 3 9.48 41.46 5.60
N VAL A 4 9.85 41.43 4.33
CA VAL A 4 8.97 41.69 3.19
C VAL A 4 8.14 40.42 2.94
N ARG A 5 6.82 40.57 2.76
CA ARG A 5 6.00 39.59 2.05
C ARG A 5 5.05 40.31 1.12
N ALA A 6 5.10 39.88 -0.14
CA ALA A 6 4.46 40.47 -1.30
C ALA A 6 2.96 40.20 -1.36
N ALA A 7 2.30 41.07 -2.11
CA ALA A 7 0.88 41.18 -2.39
C ALA A 7 0.34 40.07 -3.30
N VAL A 8 -0.97 39.81 -3.19
CA VAL A 8 -1.81 39.39 -4.32
C VAL A 8 -3.04 40.29 -4.35
N CYS A 9 -3.16 41.02 -5.46
CA CYS A 9 -4.27 41.88 -5.81
C CYS A 9 -5.36 41.07 -6.51
N TYR A 10 -6.63 41.31 -6.22
CA TYR A 10 -7.72 41.25 -7.21
C TYR A 10 -8.74 42.35 -6.88
N GLY A 11 -9.04 43.17 -7.89
CA GLY A 11 -9.91 44.35 -7.80
C GLY A 11 -11.42 44.05 -7.87
N PRO A 12 -12.28 45.11 -7.86
CA PRO A 12 -13.68 45.02 -7.41
C PRO A 12 -14.77 45.27 -8.48
N ALA A 13 -16.02 45.05 -8.03
CA ALA A 13 -17.34 45.53 -8.52
C ALA A 13 -17.94 44.81 -9.75
N ALA A 14 -19.25 44.51 -9.83
CA ALA A 14 -20.41 45.38 -9.59
C ALA A 14 -21.75 44.61 -9.29
N PRO A 15 -22.87 45.31 -8.95
CA PRO A 15 -24.04 44.79 -8.22
C PRO A 15 -25.38 44.74 -9.00
N GLY A 16 -26.42 44.17 -8.36
CA GLY A 16 -27.86 44.22 -8.72
C GLY A 16 -28.38 42.91 -9.35
N VAL A 17 -29.61 42.39 -9.13
CA VAL A 17 -30.89 43.00 -8.77
C VAL A 17 -31.88 41.92 -8.23
N SER A 18 -32.77 42.37 -7.32
CA SER A 18 -34.16 41.97 -7.04
C SER A 18 -34.57 40.59 -6.48
N ASN A 19 -35.19 40.70 -5.31
CA ASN A 19 -36.13 39.83 -4.60
C ASN A 19 -37.26 39.22 -5.46
N ALA A 20 -37.65 37.98 -5.15
CA ALA A 20 -39.06 37.57 -5.07
C ALA A 20 -39.26 36.26 -4.28
N SER A 21 -40.22 36.33 -3.34
CA SER A 21 -41.08 35.28 -2.79
C SER A 21 -40.51 34.06 -2.04
N ASN A 22 -40.59 34.16 -0.70
CA ASN A 22 -41.07 33.15 0.26
C ASN A 22 -41.46 31.76 -0.29
N THR A 23 -40.87 30.70 0.27
CA THR A 23 -41.66 29.70 1.01
C THR A 23 -40.77 28.88 1.95
N VAL A 24 -41.24 28.77 3.19
CA VAL A 24 -40.68 27.95 4.28
C VAL A 24 -40.89 26.47 3.95
N VAL A 25 -39.82 25.67 3.87
CA VAL A 25 -39.87 24.25 4.27
C VAL A 25 -38.51 23.87 4.85
N GLY A 26 -38.51 23.39 6.10
CA GLY A 26 -37.32 23.11 6.89
C GLY A 26 -36.39 22.05 6.29
N ARG A 27 -35.13 22.12 6.73
CA ARG A 27 -34.11 21.08 6.56
C ARG A 27 -34.66 19.70 6.94
N PRO A 28 -34.54 18.67 6.09
CA PRO A 28 -34.38 17.32 6.61
C PRO A 28 -32.96 17.18 7.16
N SER A 29 -32.89 17.26 8.48
CA SER A 29 -31.80 16.79 9.32
C SER A 29 -31.45 15.34 8.98
N ALA A 30 -30.16 15.03 9.02
CA ALA A 30 -29.57 13.70 9.13
C ALA A 30 -29.84 12.73 7.96
N ILE A 31 -28.77 12.42 7.22
CA ILE A 31 -28.63 11.16 6.51
C ILE A 31 -28.70 10.06 7.58
N SER A 32 -29.85 9.42 7.69
CA SER A 32 -30.05 8.24 8.51
C SER A 32 -29.11 7.14 8.03
N THR A 33 -27.99 6.94 8.72
CA THR A 33 -27.21 5.71 8.62
C THR A 33 -28.14 4.57 8.98
N VAL A 34 -28.60 3.83 7.96
CA VAL A 34 -29.24 2.53 8.15
C VAL A 34 -28.16 1.61 8.71
N THR A 35 -28.06 1.58 10.04
CA THR A 35 -27.35 0.53 10.75
C THR A 35 -28.09 -0.75 10.44
N ALA A 36 -27.59 -1.52 9.48
CA ALA A 36 -28.00 -2.91 9.31
C ALA A 36 -27.60 -3.66 10.58
N HIS A 37 -28.50 -3.69 11.55
CA HIS A 37 -28.39 -4.60 12.68
C HIS A 37 -28.44 -6.03 12.11
N PRO A 38 -27.55 -6.92 12.56
CA PRO A 38 -27.62 -8.31 12.13
C PRO A 38 -29.02 -8.80 12.47
N VAL A 39 -29.74 -9.30 11.46
CA VAL A 39 -31.02 -9.98 11.65
C VAL A 39 -30.72 -11.16 12.57
N GLN A 40 -31.01 -11.00 13.86
CA GLN A 40 -30.86 -12.09 14.81
C GLN A 40 -31.98 -13.07 14.51
N PHE A 41 -31.64 -14.18 13.85
CA PHE A 41 -32.55 -15.31 13.73
C PHE A 41 -32.76 -15.87 15.14
N THR A 42 -33.86 -15.48 15.79
CA THR A 42 -34.29 -16.08 17.05
C THR A 42 -34.91 -17.44 16.74
N LEU A 43 -34.12 -18.50 16.83
CA LEU A 43 -34.64 -19.86 16.77
C LEU A 43 -35.24 -20.25 18.11
N ALA A 44 -36.48 -20.75 18.07
CA ALA A 44 -37.21 -21.20 19.25
C ALA A 44 -36.47 -22.38 19.91
N LEU A 45 -36.23 -22.27 21.22
CA LEU A 45 -35.59 -23.30 22.03
C LEU A 45 -36.62 -24.34 22.45
N THR A 46 -36.56 -25.56 21.90
CA THR A 46 -37.33 -26.68 22.44
C THR A 46 -36.53 -27.31 23.59
N MET A 47 -37.07 -27.29 24.80
CA MET A 47 -36.51 -27.94 26.00
C MET A 47 -35.15 -27.42 26.51
N GLY A 48 -34.85 -26.13 26.30
CA GLY A 48 -33.75 -25.45 27.00
C GLY A 48 -32.33 -25.77 26.51
N TYR A 49 -32.14 -26.57 25.47
CA TYR A 49 -30.83 -26.83 24.87
C TYR A 49 -30.80 -26.38 23.41
N HIS A 50 -29.88 -25.47 23.10
CA HIS A 50 -29.69 -24.91 21.76
C HIS A 50 -28.76 -25.81 20.93
N VAL A 51 -29.31 -26.62 20.03
CA VAL A 51 -28.52 -27.25 18.94
C VAL A 51 -28.31 -26.26 17.81
N GLY A 52 -27.75 -25.08 18.12
CA GLY A 52 -27.19 -24.22 17.09
C GLY A 52 -26.13 -25.00 16.32
N PRO A 53 -25.91 -24.74 15.01
CA PRO A 53 -24.97 -25.52 14.24
C PRO A 53 -23.57 -25.19 14.76
N LEU A 54 -23.05 -26.10 15.60
CA LEU A 54 -21.91 -25.84 16.48
C LEU A 54 -20.63 -25.45 15.73
N PHE A 55 -20.57 -25.63 14.40
CA PHE A 55 -19.36 -25.38 13.61
C PHE A 55 -19.64 -24.98 12.15
N ILE A 56 -20.53 -24.01 11.88
CA ILE A 56 -20.53 -23.44 10.52
C ILE A 56 -19.22 -22.66 10.34
N VAL A 57 -18.22 -23.31 9.75
CA VAL A 57 -17.03 -22.63 9.23
C VAL A 57 -17.53 -21.70 8.14
N GLN A 58 -17.83 -20.45 8.50
CA GLN A 58 -18.08 -19.41 7.52
C GLN A 58 -16.77 -19.12 6.81
N LYS A 59 -16.48 -19.89 5.74
CA LYS A 59 -15.41 -19.58 4.79
C LYS A 59 -15.80 -18.29 4.07
N ARG A 60 -15.56 -17.14 4.70
CA ARG A 60 -15.63 -15.86 4.00
C ARG A 60 -14.61 -15.93 2.86
N ARG A 61 -15.07 -15.90 1.61
CA ARG A 61 -14.17 -15.77 0.46
C ARG A 61 -13.31 -14.53 0.70
N ALA A 62 -11.99 -14.68 0.58
CA ALA A 62 -11.09 -13.53 0.69
C ALA A 62 -11.56 -12.45 -0.31
N PRO A 63 -11.66 -11.17 0.10
CA PRO A 63 -12.20 -10.13 -0.74
C PRO A 63 -11.39 -10.03 -2.04
N VAL A 64 -12.08 -9.96 -3.17
CA VAL A 64 -11.43 -9.78 -4.47
C VAL A 64 -10.78 -8.40 -4.50
N ILE A 65 -9.45 -8.39 -4.64
CA ILE A 65 -8.62 -7.20 -4.61
C ILE A 65 -8.58 -6.60 -6.02
N HIS A 66 -9.38 -5.56 -6.27
CA HIS A 66 -9.51 -4.93 -7.60
C HIS A 66 -8.60 -3.71 -7.83
N GLY A 67 -7.64 -3.41 -6.94
CA GLY A 67 -6.88 -2.16 -6.99
C GLY A 67 -5.37 -2.27 -6.77
N GLY A 68 -4.59 -1.51 -7.54
CA GLY A 68 -3.12 -1.43 -7.46
C GLY A 68 -2.59 -0.95 -6.10
N THR A 69 -3.39 -0.22 -5.33
CA THR A 69 -3.09 0.22 -3.96
C THR A 69 -2.76 -0.94 -3.02
N LEU A 70 -3.37 -2.12 -3.24
CA LEU A 70 -3.10 -3.31 -2.44
C LEU A 70 -1.76 -3.97 -2.79
N GLY A 71 -1.32 -3.88 -4.05
CA GLY A 71 0.01 -4.31 -4.49
C GLY A 71 1.13 -3.54 -3.78
N GLY A 72 1.04 -2.20 -3.80
CA GLY A 72 1.99 -1.34 -3.08
C GLY A 72 2.01 -1.60 -1.57
N LYS A 73 0.84 -1.81 -0.95
CA LYS A 73 0.74 -2.18 0.48
C LYS A 73 1.38 -3.53 0.78
N ARG A 74 1.25 -4.53 -0.10
CA ARG A 74 1.89 -5.85 0.05
C ARG A 74 3.41 -5.74 0.01
N ARG A 75 3.95 -5.01 -0.97
CA ARG A 75 5.40 -4.75 -1.08
C ARG A 75 5.96 -4.12 0.19
N ARG A 76 5.38 -3.00 0.64
CA ARG A 76 5.82 -2.30 1.87
C ARG A 76 5.74 -3.17 3.12
N ARG A 77 4.70 -4.01 3.23
CA ARG A 77 4.57 -4.96 4.36
C ARG A 77 5.66 -6.02 4.33
N ARG A 78 6.07 -6.50 3.15
CA ARG A 78 7.16 -7.47 3.00
C ARG A 78 8.50 -6.86 3.37
N GLU A 79 8.82 -5.69 2.83
CA GLU A 79 10.03 -4.94 3.18
C GLU A 79 10.12 -4.72 4.69
N LYS A 80 9.02 -4.26 5.33
CA LYS A 80 8.96 -4.06 6.78
C LYS A 80 9.16 -5.34 7.58
N ARG A 81 8.63 -6.47 7.13
CA ARG A 81 8.82 -7.79 7.78
C ARG A 81 10.26 -8.29 7.64
N ALA A 82 10.87 -8.06 6.48
CA ALA A 82 12.23 -8.47 6.19
C ALA A 82 13.29 -7.50 6.74
N THR A 83 12.90 -6.32 7.22
CA THR A 83 13.82 -5.36 7.87
C THR A 83 14.09 -5.82 9.29
N PRO A 84 15.33 -6.23 9.63
CA PRO A 84 15.64 -6.69 10.98
C PRO A 84 15.64 -5.53 11.98
N ARG A 85 15.25 -5.83 13.23
CA ARG A 85 15.21 -4.83 14.32
C ARG A 85 16.59 -4.36 14.75
N TRP A 86 17.61 -5.21 14.61
CA TRP A 86 19.00 -4.93 14.98
C TRP A 86 19.73 -4.01 13.98
N LEU A 87 19.07 -3.59 12.89
CA LEU A 87 19.68 -2.71 11.90
C LEU A 87 19.97 -1.33 12.48
N THR A 88 21.24 -0.92 12.39
CA THR A 88 21.70 0.37 12.93
C THR A 88 21.11 1.55 12.13
N PRO A 89 21.06 2.77 12.73
CA PRO A 89 20.63 3.96 12.00
C PRO A 89 21.50 4.28 10.78
N ALA A 90 22.81 4.04 10.86
CA ALA A 90 23.74 4.23 9.74
C ALA A 90 23.41 3.31 8.56
N GLN A 91 23.16 2.02 8.82
CA GLN A 91 22.76 1.07 7.79
C GLN A 91 21.39 1.42 7.18
N LYS A 92 20.44 1.92 7.97
CA LYS A 92 19.16 2.44 7.43
C LYS A 92 19.37 3.64 6.50
N LEU A 93 20.36 4.48 6.80
CA LEU A 93 20.73 5.60 5.93
C LEU A 93 21.36 5.09 4.62
N GLU A 94 22.19 4.06 4.65
CA GLU A 94 22.74 3.42 3.44
C GLU A 94 21.61 2.90 2.53
N ILE A 95 20.59 2.26 3.09
CA ILE A 95 19.41 1.84 2.32
C ILE A 95 18.76 3.04 1.62
N ARG A 96 18.56 4.16 2.33
CA ARG A 96 18.01 5.38 1.72
C ARG A 96 18.92 5.93 0.62
N LYS A 97 20.24 5.90 0.81
CA LYS A 97 21.21 6.33 -0.21
C LYS A 97 21.10 5.50 -1.49
N LEU A 98 20.81 4.19 -1.40
CA LEU A 98 20.59 3.36 -2.60
C LEU A 98 19.35 3.80 -3.39
N TYR A 99 18.25 4.14 -2.70
CA TYR A 99 17.07 4.67 -3.37
C TYR A 99 17.33 6.03 -4.03
N LEU A 100 18.02 6.93 -3.34
CA LEU A 100 18.43 8.23 -3.89
C LEU A 100 19.38 8.07 -5.08
N LEU A 101 20.29 7.10 -5.03
CA LEU A 101 21.19 6.78 -6.14
C LEU A 101 20.40 6.28 -7.36
N ALA A 102 19.40 5.42 -7.16
CA ALA A 102 18.54 4.97 -8.24
C ALA A 102 17.74 6.12 -8.87
N GLU A 103 17.22 7.04 -8.06
CA GLU A 103 16.54 8.26 -8.53
C GLU A 103 17.49 9.16 -9.33
N ALA A 104 18.68 9.46 -8.78
CA ALA A 104 19.69 10.26 -9.45
C ALA A 104 20.18 9.64 -10.78
N LEU A 105 20.34 8.31 -10.83
CA LEU A 105 20.67 7.60 -12.07
C LEU A 105 19.53 7.68 -13.09
N THR A 106 18.28 7.63 -12.61
CA THR A 106 17.10 7.76 -13.47
C THR A 106 17.04 9.15 -14.10
N GLU A 107 17.26 10.18 -13.30
CA GLU A 107 17.32 11.57 -13.78
C GLU A 107 18.50 11.80 -14.74
N ALA A 108 19.69 11.26 -14.41
CA ALA A 108 20.90 11.48 -15.19
C ALA A 108 20.90 10.74 -16.54
N ARG A 109 20.32 9.53 -16.61
CA ARG A 109 20.32 8.69 -17.82
C ARG A 109 19.03 8.76 -18.62
N GLY A 110 17.95 9.28 -18.03
CA GLY A 110 16.61 9.30 -18.65
C GLY A 110 15.94 7.93 -18.74
N GLU A 111 16.52 6.90 -18.10
CA GLU A 111 16.03 5.52 -18.08
C GLU A 111 15.71 5.11 -16.64
N LEU A 112 14.74 4.22 -16.42
CA LEU A 112 14.35 3.85 -15.05
C LEU A 112 15.39 2.96 -14.35
N TRP A 113 15.97 3.45 -13.26
CA TRP A 113 16.81 2.65 -12.35
C TRP A 113 16.02 2.31 -11.09
N VAL A 114 16.15 1.06 -10.63
CA VAL A 114 15.36 0.52 -9.51
C VAL A 114 16.28 -0.19 -8.52
N VAL A 115 15.92 -0.15 -7.23
CA VAL A 115 16.58 -0.95 -6.19
C VAL A 115 16.01 -2.37 -6.20
N ASP A 116 16.87 -3.36 -6.45
CA ASP A 116 16.60 -4.80 -6.43
C ASP A 116 17.20 -5.45 -5.18
N HIS A 117 16.62 -6.56 -4.73
CA HIS A 117 17.15 -7.41 -3.66
C HIS A 117 17.92 -8.58 -4.28
N ILE A 118 19.21 -8.74 -3.98
CA ILE A 118 20.06 -9.82 -4.55
C ILE A 118 19.40 -11.17 -4.28
N VAL A 119 19.13 -11.47 -3.01
CA VAL A 119 18.30 -12.61 -2.56
C VAL A 119 16.86 -12.14 -2.40
N PRO A 120 15.87 -12.82 -3.01
CA PRO A 120 14.47 -12.40 -2.99
C PRO A 120 13.88 -12.42 -1.58
N LEU A 121 13.01 -11.44 -1.26
CA LEU A 121 12.32 -11.39 0.04
C LEU A 121 11.18 -12.43 0.18
N ASP A 122 10.72 -13.00 -0.92
CA ASP A 122 9.58 -13.93 -0.99
C ASP A 122 9.90 -15.15 -1.85
N GLY A 123 11.11 -15.69 -1.72
CA GLY A 123 11.46 -16.95 -2.35
C GLY A 123 10.77 -18.13 -1.67
N LYS A 124 10.48 -19.19 -2.43
CA LYS A 124 9.90 -20.44 -1.89
C LYS A 124 10.88 -21.21 -1.03
N LEU A 125 12.16 -21.20 -1.42
CA LEU A 125 13.24 -21.98 -0.79
C LEU A 125 14.03 -21.15 0.22
N VAL A 126 14.33 -19.90 -0.14
CA VAL A 126 15.13 -18.97 0.66
C VAL A 126 14.45 -17.61 0.67
N CYS A 127 14.49 -16.92 1.81
CA CYS A 127 14.08 -15.52 1.91
C CYS A 127 15.26 -14.66 2.37
N GLY A 128 15.51 -13.57 1.66
CA GLY A 128 16.51 -12.57 2.00
C GLY A 128 15.99 -11.57 3.05
N LEU A 129 16.91 -10.74 3.55
CA LEU A 129 16.60 -9.64 4.46
C LEU A 129 16.60 -8.29 3.72
N HIS A 130 15.87 -7.31 4.25
CA HIS A 130 15.89 -5.93 3.74
C HIS A 130 17.05 -5.16 4.40
N VAL A 131 18.26 -5.41 3.90
CA VAL A 131 19.55 -4.92 4.43
C VAL A 131 20.43 -4.39 3.30
N PRO A 132 21.33 -3.42 3.53
CA PRO A 132 22.04 -2.72 2.47
C PRO A 132 22.89 -3.65 1.60
N TRP A 133 23.55 -4.65 2.19
CA TRP A 133 24.33 -5.65 1.44
C TRP A 133 23.49 -6.66 0.65
N ASN A 134 22.17 -6.73 0.89
CA ASN A 134 21.25 -7.52 0.06
C ASN A 134 20.55 -6.65 -0.99
N MET A 135 20.89 -5.36 -1.12
CA MET A 135 20.27 -4.45 -2.07
C MET A 135 21.29 -3.95 -3.09
N ARG A 136 20.84 -3.80 -4.33
CA ARG A 136 21.65 -3.24 -5.42
C ARG A 136 20.79 -2.37 -6.32
N VAL A 137 21.40 -1.36 -6.93
CA VAL A 137 20.74 -0.55 -7.96
C VAL A 137 20.96 -1.20 -9.31
N LEU A 138 19.87 -1.43 -10.04
CA LEU A 138 19.86 -2.16 -11.30
C LEU A 138 18.95 -1.45 -12.30
N HIS A 139 19.24 -1.61 -13.59
CA HIS A 139 18.34 -1.11 -14.63
C HIS A 139 17.01 -1.88 -14.60
N TRP A 140 15.89 -1.19 -14.82
CA TRP A 140 14.55 -1.78 -14.72
C TRP A 140 14.37 -3.02 -15.60
N LEU A 141 14.98 -3.02 -16.79
CA LEU A 141 14.88 -4.13 -17.75
C LEU A 141 15.55 -5.39 -17.20
N GLU A 142 16.73 -5.25 -16.59
CA GLU A 142 17.46 -6.36 -15.99
C GLU A 142 16.71 -6.91 -14.77
N ASN A 143 16.15 -6.03 -13.94
CA ASN A 143 15.33 -6.42 -12.81
C ASN A 143 14.08 -7.20 -13.26
N SER A 144 13.44 -6.77 -14.34
CA SER A 144 12.28 -7.45 -14.92
C SER A 144 12.63 -8.84 -15.46
N LYS A 145 13.83 -9.01 -16.05
CA LYS A 145 14.31 -10.30 -16.56
C LYS A 145 14.66 -11.27 -15.43
N LYS A 146 15.25 -10.78 -14.34
CA LYS A 146 15.69 -11.61 -13.20
C LYS A 146 14.54 -12.35 -12.51
N GLY A 147 13.47 -11.63 -12.17
CA GLY A 147 12.41 -12.18 -11.32
C GLY A 147 12.91 -12.68 -9.96
N TRP A 148 12.28 -13.74 -9.43
CA TRP A 148 12.50 -14.28 -8.08
C TRP A 148 13.36 -15.56 -8.05
N GLY A 149 13.71 -16.11 -9.22
CA GLY A 149 14.29 -17.43 -9.38
C GLY A 149 15.81 -17.48 -9.53
N THR A 150 16.52 -16.36 -9.35
CA THR A 150 17.96 -16.29 -9.61
C THR A 150 18.67 -15.51 -8.51
N TRP A 151 19.63 -16.16 -7.84
CA TRP A 151 20.59 -15.55 -6.91
C TRP A 151 21.96 -16.25 -7.07
N PRO A 152 23.09 -15.63 -6.67
CA PRO A 152 24.44 -16.12 -7.00
C PRO A 152 24.76 -17.51 -6.45
N ASP A 153 24.29 -17.80 -5.23
CA ASP A 153 24.60 -19.03 -4.49
C ASP A 153 23.42 -20.02 -4.50
N MET A 154 22.79 -20.21 -5.67
CA MET A 154 21.64 -21.11 -5.79
C MET A 154 22.10 -22.57 -5.70
N PRO A 155 21.62 -23.36 -4.72
CA PRO A 155 22.15 -24.72 -4.45
C PRO A 155 21.72 -25.75 -5.49
N PHE A 156 20.81 -25.38 -6.38
CA PHE A 156 20.40 -26.20 -7.51
C PHE A 156 20.97 -25.51 -8.75
N GLU A 157 21.94 -26.16 -9.40
CA GLU A 157 22.26 -25.86 -10.80
C GLU A 157 20.92 -25.80 -11.54
N GLN A 158 20.72 -24.76 -12.36
CA GLN A 158 19.63 -24.75 -13.32
C GLN A 158 19.84 -26.00 -14.17
N LEU A 159 19.15 -27.09 -13.83
CA LEU A 159 19.02 -28.26 -14.69
C LEU A 159 18.64 -27.66 -16.03
N GLU A 160 19.59 -27.78 -16.95
CA GLU A 160 19.57 -27.10 -18.24
C GLU A 160 18.18 -27.29 -18.83
N LEU A 161 17.62 -26.21 -19.35
CA LEU A 161 16.40 -26.24 -20.14
C LEU A 161 16.59 -27.31 -21.24
N LEU A 162 16.06 -28.51 -21.02
CA LEU A 162 15.78 -29.53 -22.04
C LEU A 162 14.36 -29.28 -22.57
#